data_AF-K0TCP9-F1
#
_entry.id   AF-K0TCP9-F1
#
_cell.length_a   1.000
_cell.length_b   1.000
_cell.length_c   1.000
_cell.angle_alpha   90.00
_cell.angle_beta   90.00
_cell.angle_gamma   90.00
#
_symmetry.space_group_name_H-M   'P 1'
#
loop_
_entity.id
_entity.type
_entity.pdbx_description
1 polymer ?
#
loop_
_entity_poly.entity_id
_entity_poly.type
_entity_poly.pdbx_seq_one_letter_code
_entity_poly.pdbx_strand_id
1 'polypeptide(L)'
;MSSSESTYETCLKSLAVNGNEEAPSTDALLQCITTTFDAQINNTNDSVDAFFLLYAASLVFFMQAGFAMLCAGCVRINNVQNTLLKNMLDACGASLGFYTVGYAFAFGGSFDDEYGKSFIGSENFFLMGVENDFR
;
A
#
# COMPACT_ATOMS: atom_id res chain seq x y z
N MET A 1 18.30 -10.69 -18.94
CA MET A 1 19.47 -10.61 -18.01
C MET A 1 20.01 -9.20 -18.13
N SER A 2 19.59 -8.33 -17.21
CA SER A 2 19.98 -6.92 -17.20
C SER A 2 21.47 -6.85 -16.88
N SER A 3 22.24 -6.19 -17.74
CA SER A 3 23.64 -5.85 -17.47
C SER A 3 23.70 -5.11 -16.14
N SER A 4 24.48 -5.62 -15.18
CA SER A 4 24.78 -4.92 -13.94
C SER A 4 25.72 -3.75 -14.23
N GLU A 5 25.20 -2.66 -14.77
CA GLU A 5 25.92 -1.39 -14.67
C GLU A 5 26.03 -1.02 -13.19
N SER A 6 27.24 -0.69 -12.77
CA SER A 6 27.49 -0.14 -11.43
C SER A 6 26.75 1.18 -11.29
N THR A 7 26.21 1.50 -10.11
CA THR A 7 25.54 2.78 -9.80
C THR A 7 26.39 3.98 -10.22
N TYR A 8 27.72 3.82 -10.16
CA TYR A 8 28.70 4.79 -10.66
C TYR A 8 28.57 5.06 -12.17
N GLU A 9 28.47 4.02 -13.00
CA GLU A 9 28.32 4.13 -14.46
C GLU A 9 26.96 4.75 -14.84
N THR A 10 25.89 4.39 -14.12
CA THR A 10 24.57 4.99 -14.30
C THR A 10 24.56 6.47 -13.93
N CYS A 11 25.19 6.85 -12.81
CA CYS A 11 25.31 8.24 -12.38
C CYS A 11 26.17 9.07 -13.33
N LEU A 12 27.31 8.54 -13.78
CA LEU A 12 28.14 9.20 -14.79
C LEU A 12 27.38 9.48 -16.09
N LYS A 13 26.62 8.50 -16.59
CA LYS A 13 25.79 8.66 -17.79
C LYS A 13 24.67 9.69 -17.57
N SER A 14 24.04 9.70 -16.39
CA SER A 14 22.99 10.67 -16.06
C SER A 14 23.50 12.12 -15.99
N LEU A 15 24.75 12.31 -15.55
CA LEU A 15 25.37 13.64 -15.48
C LEU A 15 25.90 14.10 -16.84
N ALA A 16 26.41 13.19 -17.66
CA ALA A 16 26.80 13.47 -19.04
C ALA A 16 25.61 13.93 -19.92
N VAL A 17 24.38 13.51 -19.60
CA VAL A 17 23.15 13.92 -20.30
C VAL A 17 22.64 15.31 -19.88
N ASN A 18 22.97 15.77 -18.67
CA ASN A 18 22.53 17.09 -18.15
C ASN A 18 23.46 18.26 -18.53
N GLY A 19 24.59 17.98 -19.19
CA GLY A 19 25.28 18.89 -20.10
C GLY A 19 25.52 20.33 -19.64
N ASN A 20 26.32 20.54 -18.60
CA ASN A 20 27.24 21.66 -18.53
C ASN A 20 28.65 21.14 -18.83
N GLU A 21 29.33 21.78 -19.79
CA GLU A 21 30.68 21.44 -20.29
C GLU A 21 31.78 21.80 -19.27
N GLU A 22 31.58 21.38 -18.02
CA GLU A 22 32.52 21.48 -16.92
C GLU A 22 32.60 20.07 -16.33
N ALA A 23 33.81 19.56 -16.10
CA ALA A 23 34.01 18.20 -15.58
C ALA A 23 33.01 17.92 -14.44
N PRO A 24 32.36 16.74 -14.40
CA PRO A 24 31.35 16.46 -13.40
C PRO A 24 31.95 16.73 -12.02
N SER A 25 31.42 17.74 -11.32
CA SER A 25 31.92 18.06 -9.99
C SER A 25 31.81 16.79 -9.14
N THR A 26 32.86 16.47 -8.39
CA THR A 26 32.88 15.29 -7.51
C THR A 26 31.68 15.27 -6.58
N ASP A 27 31.17 16.45 -6.22
CA ASP A 27 30.01 16.66 -5.37
C ASP A 27 28.70 16.23 -6.06
N ALA A 28 28.53 16.49 -7.36
CA ALA A 28 27.35 16.06 -8.11
C ALA A 28 27.30 14.53 -8.31
N LEU A 29 28.47 13.91 -8.50
CA LEU A 29 28.59 12.45 -8.54
C LEU A 29 28.28 11.82 -7.19
N LEU A 30 28.84 12.36 -6.10
CA LEU A 30 28.54 11.89 -4.75
C LEU A 30 27.05 12.05 -4.42
N GLN A 31 26.43 13.17 -4.78
CA GLN A 31 24.99 13.40 -4.56
C GLN A 31 24.13 12.41 -5.36
N CYS A 32 24.46 12.14 -6.62
CA CYS A 32 23.75 11.12 -7.41
C CYS A 32 23.87 9.73 -6.77
N ILE A 33 25.06 9.33 -6.35
CA ILE A 33 25.29 8.02 -5.73
C ILE A 33 24.53 7.90 -4.39
N THR A 34 24.56 8.94 -3.55
CA THR A 34 23.84 8.95 -2.27
C THR A 34 22.33 8.88 -2.48
N THR A 35 21.77 9.74 -3.33
CA THR A 35 20.31 9.76 -3.60
C THR A 35 19.81 8.48 -4.26
N THR A 36 20.60 7.87 -5.15
CA THR A 36 20.25 6.58 -5.75
C THR A 36 20.32 5.46 -4.73
N PHE A 37 21.32 5.44 -3.84
CA PHE A 37 21.40 4.45 -2.77
C PHE A 37 20.25 4.60 -1.75
N ASP A 38 19.93 5.83 -1.35
CA ASP A 38 18.78 6.13 -0.48
C ASP A 38 17.46 5.72 -1.14
N ALA A 39 17.30 5.98 -2.44
CA ALA A 39 16.13 5.51 -3.19
C ALA A 39 16.05 3.97 -3.21
N GLN A 40 17.17 3.25 -3.39
CA GLN A 40 17.17 1.79 -3.36
C GLN A 40 16.80 1.24 -1.97
N ILE A 41 17.30 1.87 -0.90
CA ILE A 41 16.94 1.52 0.47
C ILE A 41 15.44 1.75 0.70
N ASN A 42 14.93 2.92 0.33
CA ASN A 42 13.52 3.27 0.51
C ASN A 42 12.60 2.32 -0.28
N ASN A 43 12.89 2.05 -1.56
CA ASN A 43 12.12 1.10 -2.36
C ASN A 43 12.08 -0.30 -1.74
N THR A 44 13.20 -0.73 -1.14
CA THR A 44 13.28 -2.04 -0.46
C THR A 44 12.44 -2.03 0.82
N ASN A 45 12.53 -0.98 1.62
CA ASN A 45 11.73 -0.83 2.84
C ASN A 45 10.23 -0.78 2.52
N ASP A 46 9.82 0.03 1.55
CA ASP A 46 8.42 0.16 1.11
C ASP A 46 7.85 -1.20 0.66
N SER A 47 8.66 -1.98 -0.07
CA SER A 47 8.28 -3.33 -0.51
C SER A 47 8.08 -4.30 0.66
N VAL A 48 8.94 -4.21 1.69
CA VAL A 48 8.85 -5.03 2.90
C VAL A 48 7.64 -4.62 3.75
N ASP A 49 7.39 -3.32 3.89
CA ASP A 49 6.24 -2.79 4.62
C ASP A 49 4.93 -3.18 3.94
N ALA A 50 4.87 -3.10 2.60
CA ALA A 50 3.72 -3.58 1.83
C ALA A 50 3.47 -5.09 2.03
N PHE A 51 4.53 -5.90 1.99
CA PHE A 51 4.43 -7.34 2.27
C PHE A 51 3.92 -7.61 3.69
N PHE A 52 4.47 -6.89 4.68
CA PHE A 52 4.06 -7.02 6.07
C PHE A 52 2.58 -6.64 6.26
N LEU A 53 2.12 -5.57 5.62
CA LEU A 53 0.74 -5.12 5.69
C LEU A 53 -0.23 -6.12 5.04
N LEU A 54 0.14 -6.72 3.90
CA LEU A 54 -0.62 -7.80 3.28
C LEU A 54 -0.67 -9.06 4.17
N TYR A 55 0.45 -9.39 4.81
CA TYR A 55 0.51 -10.51 5.74
C TYR A 55 -0.37 -10.28 6.98
N ALA A 56 -0.28 -9.09 7.59
CA ALA A 56 -1.14 -8.71 8.71
C ALA A 56 -2.62 -8.72 8.32
N ALA A 57 -2.97 -8.19 7.14
CA ALA A 57 -4.33 -8.22 6.61
C ALA A 57 -4.86 -9.66 6.46
N SER A 58 -4.03 -10.60 6.03
CA SER A 58 -4.41 -12.02 5.92
C SER A 58 -4.73 -12.66 7.28
N LEU A 59 -3.99 -12.29 8.33
CA LEU A 59 -4.25 -12.77 9.70
C LEU A 59 -5.55 -12.19 10.27
N VAL A 60 -5.85 -10.92 9.98
CA VAL A 60 -7.11 -10.27 10.37
C VAL A 60 -8.30 -10.91 9.64
N PHE A 61 -8.18 -11.18 8.35
CA PHE A 61 -9.21 -11.92 7.60
C PHE A 61 -9.49 -13.29 8.23
N PHE A 62 -8.44 -13.97 8.71
CA PHE A 62 -8.58 -15.26 9.39
C PHE A 62 -9.31 -15.17 10.74
N MET A 63 -9.44 -13.99 11.37
CA MET A 63 -10.22 -13.84 12.60
C MET A 63 -11.70 -14.16 12.38
N GLN A 64 -12.28 -13.74 11.25
CA GLN A 64 -13.69 -14.02 10.96
C GLN A 64 -13.93 -15.52 10.79
N ALA A 65 -13.04 -16.20 10.07
CA ALA A 65 -13.05 -17.65 9.96
C ALA A 65 -12.82 -18.36 11.31
N GLY A 66 -11.94 -17.81 12.15
CA GLY A 66 -11.64 -18.32 13.49
C GLY A 66 -12.85 -18.32 14.41
N PHE A 67 -13.58 -17.21 14.47
CA PHE A 67 -14.84 -17.13 15.25
C PHE A 67 -15.90 -18.09 14.70
N ALA A 68 -16.00 -18.23 13.38
CA ALA A 68 -16.93 -19.20 12.79
C ALA A 68 -16.58 -20.65 13.13
N MET A 69 -15.29 -21.02 13.16
CA MET A 69 -14.87 -22.37 13.54
C MET A 69 -15.17 -22.65 15.02
N LEU A 70 -14.94 -21.68 15.91
CA LEU A 70 -15.29 -21.81 17.33
C LEU A 70 -16.80 -21.98 17.53
N CYS A 71 -17.62 -21.16 16.89
CA CYS A 71 -19.08 -21.29 16.95
C CYS A 71 -19.59 -22.57 16.27
N ALA A 72 -18.96 -23.01 15.17
CA ALA A 72 -19.26 -24.28 14.51
C ALA A 72 -19.01 -25.49 15.44
N GLY A 73 -17.95 -25.44 16.24
CA GLY A 73 -17.63 -26.48 17.23
C GLY A 73 -18.63 -26.58 18.38
N CYS A 74 -19.33 -25.48 18.71
CA CYS A 74 -20.32 -25.45 19.79
C CYS A 74 -21.76 -25.75 19.33
N VAL A 75 -22.03 -25.92 18.03
CA VAL A 75 -23.38 -26.01 17.46
C VAL A 75 -23.58 -27.33 16.71
N ARG A 76 -24.84 -27.81 16.63
CA ARG A 76 -25.22 -29.05 15.95
C ARG A 76 -24.91 -28.98 14.45
N ILE A 77 -24.22 -30.02 13.92
CA ILE A 77 -23.74 -30.15 12.53
C ILE A 77 -24.75 -29.70 11.45
N ASN A 78 -26.04 -29.99 11.62
CA ASN A 78 -27.07 -29.65 10.63
C ASN A 78 -27.22 -28.15 10.37
N ASN A 79 -26.79 -27.29 11.30
CA ASN A 79 -26.87 -25.83 11.14
C ASN A 79 -25.49 -25.18 10.90
N VAL A 80 -24.40 -25.93 11.09
CA VAL A 80 -23.01 -25.44 10.97
C VAL A 80 -22.67 -25.03 9.54
N GLN A 81 -23.11 -25.81 8.55
CA GLN A 81 -22.81 -25.55 7.14
C GLN A 81 -23.42 -24.22 6.65
N ASN A 82 -24.63 -23.89 7.12
CA ASN A 82 -25.29 -22.61 6.81
C ASN A 82 -24.59 -21.43 7.49
N THR A 83 -24.06 -21.62 8.69
CA THR A 83 -23.31 -20.58 9.43
C THR A 83 -21.96 -20.28 8.78
N LEU A 84 -21.23 -21.31 8.32
CA LEU A 84 -19.94 -21.12 7.63
C LEU A 84 -20.09 -20.34 6.31
N LEU A 85 -21.12 -20.66 5.52
CA LEU A 85 -21.41 -19.95 4.26
C LEU A 85 -21.73 -18.47 4.48
N LYS A 86 -22.45 -18.15 5.54
CA LYS A 86 -22.76 -16.75 5.89
C LYS A 86 -21.52 -15.96 6.30
N ASN A 87 -20.58 -16.56 7.03
CA ASN A 87 -19.34 -15.89 7.42
C ASN A 87 -18.45 -15.57 6.20
N MET A 88 -18.37 -16.50 5.23
CA MET A 88 -17.63 -16.25 3.99
C MET A 88 -18.31 -15.15 3.14
N LEU A 89 -19.64 -15.16 3.07
CA LEU A 89 -20.40 -14.14 2.35
C LEU A 89 -20.26 -12.76 3.00
N ASP A 90 -20.21 -12.70 4.34
CA ASP A 90 -19.97 -11.46 5.09
C ASP A 90 -18.59 -10.87 4.78
N ALA A 91 -17.55 -11.71 4.76
CA ALA A 91 -16.19 -11.25 4.45
C ALA A 91 -16.07 -10.72 3.00
N CYS A 92 -16.70 -11.38 2.02
CA CYS A 92 -16.76 -10.91 0.64
C CYS A 92 -17.62 -9.65 0.48
N GLY A 93 -18.74 -9.55 1.22
CA GLY A 93 -19.60 -8.37 1.22
C GLY A 93 -18.89 -7.16 1.83
N ALA A 94 -18.18 -7.37 2.95
CA ALA A 94 -17.39 -6.34 3.62
C ALA A 94 -16.25 -5.81 2.73
N SER A 95 -15.55 -6.69 2.01
CA SER A 95 -14.47 -6.25 1.11
C SER A 95 -14.99 -5.41 -0.06
N LEU A 96 -16.10 -5.80 -0.69
CA LEU A 96 -16.74 -5.01 -1.75
C LEU A 96 -17.34 -3.70 -1.23
N GLY A 97 -17.96 -3.72 -0.04
CA GLY A 97 -18.46 -2.51 0.61
C GLY A 97 -17.33 -1.52 0.94
N PHE A 98 -16.21 -2.03 1.43
CA PHE A 98 -15.04 -1.20 1.72
C PHE A 98 -14.41 -0.63 0.44
N TYR A 99 -14.32 -1.42 -0.63
CA TYR A 99 -13.81 -0.99 -1.92
C TYR A 99 -14.63 0.14 -2.56
N THR A 100 -15.97 0.03 -2.52
CA THR A 100 -16.86 0.98 -3.22
C THR A 100 -17.02 2.31 -2.50
N VAL A 101 -17.31 2.27 -1.18
CA VAL A 101 -17.63 3.48 -0.39
C VAL A 101 -16.86 3.55 0.93
N GLY A 102 -16.39 2.42 1.48
CA GLY A 102 -15.75 2.43 2.79
C GLY A 102 -14.40 3.16 2.81
N TYR A 103 -13.59 3.00 1.76
CA TYR A 103 -12.32 3.72 1.62
C TYR A 103 -12.55 5.24 1.55
N ALA A 104 -13.54 5.67 0.75
CA ALA A 104 -13.90 7.08 0.61
C ALA A 104 -14.36 7.71 1.93
N PHE A 105 -15.20 7.02 2.69
CA PHE A 105 -15.67 7.56 3.98
C PHE A 105 -14.60 7.56 5.07
N ALA A 106 -13.68 6.59 5.06
CA ALA A 106 -12.64 6.47 6.08
C ALA A 106 -11.40 7.32 5.81
N PHE A 107 -11.00 7.45 4.54
CA PHE A 107 -9.73 8.08 4.14
C PHE A 107 -9.90 9.16 3.06
N GLY A 108 -11.10 9.36 2.50
CA GLY A 108 -11.30 10.27 1.38
C GLY A 108 -11.46 11.73 1.80
N GLY A 109 -10.42 12.55 1.66
CA GLY A 109 -10.54 14.00 1.86
C GLY A 109 -10.59 14.38 3.34
N SER A 110 -9.42 14.40 3.98
CA SER A 110 -9.24 15.17 5.20
C SER A 110 -9.11 16.64 4.78
N PHE A 111 -10.24 17.31 4.56
CA PHE A 111 -10.23 18.76 4.52
C PHE A 111 -9.96 19.25 5.93
N ASP A 112 -8.68 19.42 6.26
CA ASP A 112 -8.24 20.38 7.27
C ASP A 112 -8.44 21.79 6.69
N ASP A 113 -9.66 22.07 6.24
CA ASP A 113 -10.06 23.41 5.88
C ASP A 113 -10.31 24.17 7.17
N GLU A 114 -9.97 25.45 7.11
CA GLU A 114 -10.01 26.48 8.15
C GLU A 114 -11.37 26.62 8.89
N TYR A 115 -12.38 25.82 8.54
CA TYR A 115 -13.77 25.87 9.02
C TYR A 115 -14.32 24.57 9.64
N GLY A 116 -13.50 23.54 9.90
CA GLY A 116 -13.85 22.48 10.85
C GLY A 116 -13.72 21.05 10.32
N LYS A 117 -13.60 20.12 11.28
CA LYS A 117 -13.29 18.71 11.02
C LYS A 117 -14.45 18.04 10.29
N SER A 118 -14.22 17.56 9.07
CA SER A 118 -15.22 16.77 8.35
C SER A 118 -15.37 15.41 9.03
N PHE A 119 -16.60 15.03 9.40
CA PHE A 119 -16.90 13.75 10.06
C PHE A 119 -16.90 12.57 9.08
N ILE A 120 -17.05 12.84 7.79
CA ILE A 120 -17.10 11.85 6.72
C ILE A 120 -16.22 12.32 5.57
N GLY A 121 -15.43 11.40 5.03
CA GLY A 121 -14.69 11.63 3.81
C GLY A 121 -15.60 11.69 2.57
N SER A 122 -15.36 12.64 1.67
CA SER A 122 -16.20 12.88 0.48
C SER A 122 -15.49 12.60 -0.85
N GLU A 123 -14.27 12.06 -0.81
CA GLU A 123 -13.43 11.86 -1.99
C GLU A 123 -12.99 10.41 -2.15
N ASN A 124 -12.42 10.04 -3.29
CA ASN A 124 -11.86 8.70 -3.55
C ASN A 124 -12.87 7.52 -3.52
N PHE A 125 -14.10 7.74 -4.00
CA PHE A 125 -15.06 6.65 -4.23
C PHE A 125 -14.52 5.64 -5.24
N PHE A 126 -14.78 4.35 -5.01
CA PHE A 126 -14.25 3.24 -5.83
C PHE A 126 -12.71 3.20 -5.94
N LEU A 127 -11.98 3.78 -4.97
CA LEU A 127 -10.53 4.00 -5.05
C LEU A 127 -10.08 4.88 -6.24
N MET A 128 -10.99 5.60 -6.88
CA MET A 128 -10.63 6.48 -7.99
C MET A 128 -9.84 7.69 -7.46
N GLY A 129 -8.60 7.87 -7.95
CA GLY A 129 -7.78 9.05 -7.61
C GLY A 129 -6.74 8.86 -6.50
N VAL A 130 -6.71 7.68 -5.86
CA VAL A 130 -5.77 7.34 -4.76
C VAL A 130 -4.29 7.42 -5.15
N GLU A 131 -3.99 7.29 -6.43
CA GLU A 131 -2.62 7.31 -6.99
C GLU A 131 -1.88 8.64 -6.73
N ASN A 132 -2.61 9.74 -6.49
CA ASN A 132 -2.05 11.07 -6.37
C ASN A 132 -1.68 11.48 -4.93
N ASP A 133 -2.04 10.69 -3.91
CA ASP A 133 -1.85 10.99 -2.49
C ASP A 133 -0.80 10.10 -1.80
N PHE A 134 -0.26 9.10 -2.51
CA PHE A 134 0.75 8.15 -2.00
C PHE A 134 2.20 8.66 -2.09
N ARG A 135 2.44 9.98 -2.11
CA ARG A 135 3.78 10.58 -2.23
C ARG A 135 4.05 11.63 -1.15
#